data_AF-A0A7C1GED5-F1
#
_entry.id   AF-A0A7C1GED5-F1
#
_cell.length_a   1.000
_cell.length_b   1.000
_cell.length_c   1.000
_cell.angle_alpha   90.00
_cell.angle_beta   90.00
_cell.angle_gamma   90.00
#
_symmetry.space_group_name_H-M   'P 1'
#
loop_
_entity.id
_entity.type
_entity.pdbx_description
1 polymer ?
#
loop_
_entity_poly.entity_id
_entity_poly.type
_entity_poly.pdbx_seq_one_letter_code
_entity_poly.pdbx_strand_id
1 'polypeptide(L)'
;MRRLLMGFLLGGFLAGCAVAEPVKPPLETAVQQPVKAEESAHGEIQPGLQVRDEQARAIMNTASVQLRKIVDISGFEYAKKESFALLITYLEMQRYYTDNDIESLKAHMERFQASLQRSQEKTVAEKQRRLEELGFEIAQRQEEIKKQGDSRILEAFTSIYVVKKGDTLPSIAARHEIYNDSFMWPLIYKANRDQIKDPKIIYVGQDLKIPREMTMEEIIESRREAGAPEPEKIPKDAYIPRKK
;
A
#
# COMPACT_ATOMS: atom_id res chain seq x y z
N MET A 1 5.19 54.36 -12.41
CA MET A 1 4.51 55.04 -13.55
C MET A 1 3.02 54.79 -13.42
N ARG A 2 2.24 55.83 -13.10
CA ARG A 2 1.19 56.44 -13.96
C ARG A 2 0.08 55.44 -14.37
N ARG A 3 -1.11 55.49 -13.74
CA ARG A 3 -2.23 56.46 -13.86
C ARG A 3 -3.14 56.21 -15.08
N LEU A 4 -4.45 56.29 -14.79
CA LEU A 4 -5.59 56.72 -15.64
C LEU A 4 -6.19 55.67 -16.61
N LEU A 5 -7.50 55.60 -16.90
CA LEU A 5 -8.74 56.20 -16.39
C LEU A 5 -9.91 55.63 -17.25
N MET A 6 -11.14 55.60 -16.71
CA MET A 6 -12.46 55.75 -17.39
C MET A 6 -12.90 54.74 -18.47
N GLY A 7 -14.16 54.33 -18.60
CA GLY A 7 -15.44 54.74 -18.02
C GLY A 7 -16.60 54.32 -18.95
N PHE A 8 -17.85 54.42 -18.46
CA PHE A 8 -19.15 54.43 -19.20
C PHE A 8 -19.65 53.09 -19.80
N LEU A 9 -20.95 52.74 -19.88
CA LEU A 9 -22.26 53.17 -19.35
C LEU A 9 -23.33 52.20 -19.93
N LEU A 10 -24.46 51.98 -19.22
CA LEU A 10 -25.80 51.47 -19.70
C LEU A 10 -25.87 50.07 -20.36
N GLY A 11 -26.85 49.19 -20.17
CA GLY A 11 -28.15 49.18 -19.47
C GLY A 11 -29.03 48.07 -20.09
N GLY A 12 -29.95 47.47 -19.30
CA GLY A 12 -31.21 46.92 -19.83
C GLY A 12 -31.41 45.38 -19.94
N PHE A 13 -32.15 44.85 -18.96
CA PHE A 13 -33.28 43.87 -19.05
C PHE A 13 -33.10 42.51 -19.78
N LEU A 14 -33.36 41.42 -19.04
CA LEU A 14 -34.49 40.50 -19.27
C LEU A 14 -34.66 39.48 -18.13
N ALA A 15 -35.92 39.20 -17.81
CA ALA A 15 -36.42 38.34 -16.74
C ALA A 15 -36.37 36.83 -17.10
N GLY A 16 -36.34 35.95 -16.09
CA GLY A 16 -36.64 34.53 -16.29
C GLY A 16 -36.22 33.57 -15.17
N CYS A 17 -37.17 33.30 -14.26
CA CYS A 17 -37.42 32.04 -13.54
C CYS A 17 -36.30 31.33 -12.70
N ALA A 18 -36.39 31.60 -11.39
CA ALA A 18 -36.21 30.73 -10.22
C ALA A 18 -35.78 29.25 -10.39
N VAL A 19 -34.63 28.91 -9.80
CA VAL A 19 -34.40 27.71 -8.98
C VAL A 19 -33.66 28.16 -7.72
N ALA A 20 -34.21 27.84 -6.55
CA ALA A 20 -33.70 28.29 -5.25
C ALA A 20 -32.69 27.29 -4.67
N GLU A 21 -31.45 27.75 -4.47
CA GLU A 21 -30.48 27.17 -3.52
C GLU A 21 -30.06 28.28 -2.54
N PRO A 22 -30.09 28.07 -1.20
CA PRO A 22 -29.60 29.06 -0.26
C PRO A 22 -28.06 29.03 -0.22
N VAL A 23 -27.46 29.90 -1.01
CA VAL A 23 -26.03 30.26 -0.95
C VAL A 23 -25.76 31.03 0.35
N LYS A 24 -24.75 30.60 1.10
CA LYS A 24 -24.22 31.26 2.29
C LYS A 24 -23.89 32.74 2.01
N PRO A 25 -24.32 33.71 2.83
CA PRO A 25 -23.76 35.05 2.80
C PRO A 25 -22.42 35.11 3.57
N PRO A 26 -21.43 35.89 3.07
CA PRO A 26 -20.15 36.11 3.72
C PRO A 26 -20.26 37.17 4.81
N LEU A 27 -19.66 36.90 5.97
CA LEU A 27 -19.52 37.87 7.05
C LEU A 27 -18.26 38.69 6.82
N GLU A 28 -18.41 39.95 6.46
CA GLU A 28 -17.40 40.95 6.79
C GLU A 28 -18.04 42.29 7.21
N THR A 29 -17.50 42.79 8.33
CA THR A 29 -17.42 44.17 8.80
C THR A 29 -18.69 44.99 9.07
N ALA A 30 -19.05 45.06 10.36
CA ALA A 30 -19.66 46.23 10.97
C ALA A 30 -18.71 46.80 12.05
N VAL A 31 -17.97 47.83 11.64
CA VAL A 31 -17.71 49.10 12.35
C VAL A 31 -17.46 49.02 13.86
N GLN A 32 -16.20 49.28 14.20
CA GLN A 32 -15.75 49.79 15.49
C GLN A 32 -16.50 51.08 15.86
N GLN A 33 -17.17 51.08 17.00
CA GLN A 33 -17.31 52.26 17.85
C GLN A 33 -16.84 51.91 19.27
N PRO A 34 -16.15 52.83 19.97
CA PRO A 34 -15.54 52.54 21.26
C PRO A 34 -16.64 52.54 22.33
N VAL A 35 -16.91 51.38 22.91
CA VAL A 35 -17.72 51.30 24.12
C VAL A 35 -16.86 51.85 25.26
N LYS A 36 -17.30 52.99 25.81
CA LYS A 36 -16.71 53.65 26.97
C LYS A 36 -16.51 52.64 28.10
N ALA A 37 -15.39 52.81 28.80
CA ALA A 37 -15.13 52.21 30.09
C ALA A 37 -16.29 52.52 31.05
N GLU A 38 -17.05 51.49 31.43
CA GLU A 38 -17.72 51.42 32.72
C GLU A 38 -16.90 50.48 33.60
N GLU A 39 -15.88 51.09 34.20
CA GLU A 39 -15.28 50.62 35.43
C GLU A 39 -16.34 50.76 36.53
N SER A 40 -16.98 49.65 36.93
CA SER A 40 -17.49 49.45 38.30
C SER A 40 -18.19 48.10 38.45
N ALA A 41 -17.40 47.06 38.75
CA ALA A 41 -17.69 46.10 39.81
C ALA A 41 -16.43 45.29 40.04
N HIS A 42 -15.55 45.80 40.91
CA HIS A 42 -14.50 45.00 41.53
C HIS A 42 -15.15 43.87 42.34
N GLY A 43 -15.41 42.74 41.70
CA GLY A 43 -15.28 41.45 42.34
C GLY A 43 -13.84 41.00 42.12
N GLU A 44 -12.99 41.08 43.13
CA GLU A 44 -11.70 40.41 43.11
C GLU A 44 -11.96 38.93 42.76
N ILE A 45 -11.66 38.54 41.52
CA ILE A 45 -11.53 37.12 41.20
C ILE A 45 -10.33 36.67 42.01
N GLN A 46 -10.60 35.92 43.08
CA GLN A 46 -9.58 35.45 44.01
C GLN A 46 -8.40 34.85 43.19
N PRO A 47 -7.14 35.21 43.46
CA PRO A 47 -5.98 34.67 42.75
C PRO A 47 -5.98 33.13 42.69
N GLY A 48 -6.55 32.50 43.72
CA GLY A 48 -6.71 31.05 43.79
C GLY A 48 -7.73 30.44 42.83
N LEU A 49 -8.66 31.20 42.24
CA LEU A 49 -9.60 30.71 41.21
C LEU A 49 -8.90 30.60 39.85
N GLN A 50 -8.04 31.57 39.52
CA GLN A 50 -7.30 31.63 38.26
C GLN A 50 -6.23 30.54 38.18
N VAL A 51 -5.50 30.30 39.28
CA VAL A 51 -4.54 29.19 39.39
C VAL A 51 -5.22 27.82 39.30
N ARG A 52 -6.43 27.68 39.84
CA ARG A 52 -7.21 26.43 39.75
C ARG A 52 -7.63 26.12 38.31
N ASP A 53 -8.07 27.12 37.55
CA ASP A 53 -8.43 26.96 36.13
C ASP A 53 -7.21 26.59 35.26
N GLU A 54 -6.05 27.20 35.52
CA GLU A 54 -4.80 26.88 34.81
C GLU A 54 -4.35 25.43 35.05
N GLN A 55 -4.39 24.97 36.31
CA GLN A 55 -4.07 23.59 36.67
C GLN A 55 -5.00 22.58 35.99
N ALA A 56 -6.32 22.84 36.03
CA ALA A 56 -7.32 21.96 35.43
C ALA A 56 -7.13 21.86 33.90
N ARG A 57 -6.86 23.00 33.23
CA ARG A 57 -6.56 23.04 31.79
C ARG A 57 -5.28 22.27 31.46
N ALA A 58 -4.22 22.39 32.27
CA ALA A 58 -2.97 21.66 32.07
C ALA A 58 -3.17 20.13 32.15
N ILE A 59 -3.98 19.66 33.10
CA ILE A 59 -4.34 18.23 33.23
C ILE A 59 -5.06 17.74 31.97
N MET A 60 -6.09 18.48 31.52
CA MET A 60 -6.87 18.10 30.34
C MET A 60 -6.05 18.11 29.05
N ASN A 61 -5.17 19.11 28.87
CA ASN A 61 -4.25 19.18 27.74
C ASN A 61 -3.32 17.96 27.73
N THR A 62 -2.73 17.64 28.89
CA THR A 62 -1.86 16.47 29.03
C THR A 62 -2.61 15.18 28.68
N ALA A 63 -3.80 14.97 29.22
CA ALA A 63 -4.61 13.78 28.94
C ALA A 63 -4.98 13.68 27.44
N SER A 64 -5.33 14.80 26.80
CA SER A 64 -5.66 14.83 25.37
C SER A 64 -4.48 14.42 24.47
N VAL A 65 -3.27 14.87 24.81
CA VAL A 65 -2.04 14.52 24.07
C VAL A 65 -1.73 13.03 24.24
N GLN A 66 -1.89 12.49 25.45
CA GLN A 66 -1.65 11.06 25.70
C GLN A 66 -2.71 10.17 25.02
N LEU A 67 -3.97 10.57 25.02
CA LEU A 67 -5.03 9.85 24.30
C LEU A 67 -4.76 9.82 22.79
N ARG A 68 -4.28 10.93 22.22
CA ARG A 68 -3.87 10.97 20.80
C ARG A 68 -2.77 9.94 20.51
N LYS A 69 -1.76 9.82 21.38
CA LYS A 69 -0.70 8.82 21.21
C LYS A 69 -1.25 7.39 21.17
N ILE A 70 -2.31 7.08 21.93
CA ILE A 70 -2.96 5.77 21.87
C ILE A 70 -3.57 5.50 20.50
N VAL A 71 -4.18 6.51 19.88
CA VAL A 71 -4.67 6.42 18.50
C VAL A 71 -3.51 6.18 17.54
N ASP A 72 -2.41 6.93 17.68
CA ASP A 72 -1.24 6.83 16.81
C ASP A 72 -0.55 5.45 16.89
N ILE A 73 -0.55 4.80 18.06
CA ILE A 73 -0.02 3.43 18.21
C ILE A 73 -1.03 2.34 17.83
N SER A 74 -2.18 2.69 17.24
CA SER A 74 -3.28 1.77 16.93
C SER A 74 -3.82 1.03 18.15
N GLY A 75 -3.84 1.67 19.33
CA GLY A 75 -4.33 1.03 20.55
C GLY A 75 -5.78 0.55 20.42
N PHE A 76 -6.63 1.29 19.72
CA PHE A 76 -8.02 0.88 19.47
C PHE A 76 -8.15 -0.32 18.51
N GLU A 77 -7.09 -0.70 17.81
CA GLU A 77 -7.08 -1.91 16.99
C GLU A 77 -6.62 -3.12 17.80
N TYR A 78 -5.48 -3.00 18.46
CA TYR A 78 -4.78 -4.10 19.15
C TYR A 78 -5.23 -4.28 20.62
N ALA A 79 -5.70 -3.23 21.28
CA ALA A 79 -6.13 -3.23 22.68
C ALA A 79 -7.48 -2.51 22.82
N LYS A 80 -8.50 -2.97 22.05
CA LYS A 80 -9.84 -2.37 21.99
C LYS A 80 -10.42 -2.07 23.36
N LYS A 81 -10.52 -3.09 24.21
CA LYS A 81 -11.17 -2.99 25.52
C LYS A 81 -10.49 -1.95 26.41
N GLU A 82 -9.17 -1.97 26.47
CA GLU A 82 -8.36 -1.07 27.29
C GLU A 82 -8.37 0.36 26.73
N SER A 83 -8.31 0.52 25.41
CA SER A 83 -8.36 1.82 24.75
C SER A 83 -9.72 2.50 24.90
N PHE A 84 -10.82 1.73 24.82
CA PHE A 84 -12.16 2.26 25.10
C PHE A 84 -12.35 2.59 26.59
N ALA A 85 -11.81 1.80 27.51
CA ALA A 85 -11.82 2.13 28.94
C ALA A 85 -11.07 3.44 29.23
N LEU A 86 -9.93 3.66 28.56
CA LEU A 86 -9.18 4.91 28.63
C LEU A 86 -10.00 6.10 28.10
N LEU A 87 -10.68 5.94 26.95
CA LEU A 87 -11.55 6.97 26.38
C LEU A 87 -12.69 7.33 27.34
N ILE A 88 -13.34 6.33 27.94
CA ILE A 88 -14.40 6.55 28.93
C ILE A 88 -13.84 7.35 30.11
N THR A 89 -12.66 6.99 30.62
CA THR A 89 -12.02 7.73 31.73
C THR A 89 -11.73 9.18 31.33
N TYR A 90 -11.32 9.43 30.08
CA TYR A 90 -11.12 10.79 29.56
C TYR A 90 -12.42 11.60 29.50
N LEU A 91 -13.54 10.98 29.09
CA LEU A 91 -14.85 11.64 29.07
C LEU A 91 -15.34 11.97 30.49
N GLU A 92 -15.09 11.09 31.47
CA GLU A 92 -15.35 11.40 32.88
C GLU A 92 -14.53 12.59 33.35
N MET A 93 -13.25 12.68 32.97
CA MET A 93 -12.41 13.86 33.27
C MET A 93 -12.97 15.15 32.64
N GLN A 94 -13.49 15.10 31.41
CA GLN A 94 -14.12 16.28 30.79
C GLN A 94 -15.33 16.78 31.58
N ARG A 95 -16.12 15.85 32.16
CA ARG A 95 -17.23 16.21 33.05
C ARG A 95 -16.72 16.95 34.29
N TYR A 96 -15.72 16.41 34.99
CA TYR A 96 -15.16 17.08 36.19
C TYR A 96 -14.50 18.42 35.88
N TYR A 97 -13.88 18.55 34.71
CA TYR A 97 -13.36 19.84 34.22
C TYR A 97 -14.49 20.88 34.06
N THR A 98 -15.62 20.47 33.50
CA THR A 98 -16.79 21.37 33.31
C THR A 98 -17.43 21.76 34.66
N ASP A 99 -17.46 20.81 35.60
CA ASP A 99 -17.99 21.03 36.95
C ASP A 99 -17.02 21.82 37.86
N ASN A 100 -15.83 22.19 37.37
CA ASN A 100 -14.73 22.81 38.13
C ASN A 100 -14.29 22.00 39.38
N ASP A 101 -14.51 20.68 39.37
CA ASP A 101 -14.11 19.78 40.45
C ASP A 101 -12.68 19.26 40.21
N ILE A 102 -11.71 20.04 40.69
CA ILE A 102 -10.28 19.76 40.49
C ILE A 102 -9.79 18.53 41.28
N GLU A 103 -10.41 18.21 42.41
CA GLU A 103 -10.01 17.05 43.23
C GLU A 103 -10.40 15.76 42.54
N SER A 104 -11.66 15.68 42.07
CA SER A 104 -12.10 14.55 41.25
C SER A 104 -11.33 14.47 39.94
N LEU A 105 -11.02 15.60 39.30
CA LEU A 105 -10.21 15.62 38.09
C LEU A 105 -8.81 15.04 38.31
N LYS A 106 -8.14 15.38 39.42
CA LYS A 106 -6.83 14.81 39.79
C LYS A 106 -6.91 13.31 40.06
N ALA A 107 -7.91 12.85 40.81
CA ALA A 107 -8.13 11.43 41.06
C ALA A 107 -8.38 10.64 39.76
N HIS A 108 -9.14 11.21 38.82
CA HIS A 108 -9.37 10.59 37.52
C HIS A 108 -8.15 10.65 36.60
N MET A 109 -7.28 11.66 36.74
CA MET A 109 -5.99 11.69 36.04
C MET A 109 -5.10 10.51 36.44
N GLU A 110 -5.06 10.13 37.71
CA GLU A 110 -4.32 8.94 38.16
C GLU A 110 -4.90 7.66 37.55
N ARG A 111 -6.23 7.52 37.55
CA ARG A 111 -6.92 6.39 36.88
C ARG A 111 -6.64 6.38 35.38
N PHE A 112 -6.64 7.56 34.74
CA PHE A 112 -6.33 7.73 33.33
C PHE A 112 -4.90 7.29 33.03
N GLN A 113 -3.92 7.67 33.83
CA GLN A 113 -2.54 7.23 33.70
C GLN A 113 -2.40 5.70 33.83
N ALA A 114 -3.07 5.10 34.81
CA ALA A 114 -3.07 3.64 34.96
C ALA A 114 -3.75 2.94 33.76
N SER A 115 -4.87 3.47 33.25
CA SER A 115 -5.53 2.92 32.06
C SER A 115 -4.70 3.12 30.80
N LEU A 116 -3.96 4.22 30.70
CA LEU A 116 -3.07 4.52 29.58
C LEU A 116 -1.96 3.48 29.51
N GLN A 117 -1.31 3.22 30.65
CA GLN A 117 -0.27 2.21 30.75
C GLN A 117 -0.79 0.82 30.35
N ARG A 118 -1.96 0.41 30.88
CA ARG A 118 -2.57 -0.88 30.51
C ARG A 118 -2.86 -0.99 29.02
N SER A 119 -3.37 0.09 28.41
CA SER A 119 -3.63 0.15 26.97
C SER A 119 -2.34 0.01 26.16
N GLN A 120 -1.24 0.64 26.59
CA GLN A 120 0.06 0.54 25.95
C GLN A 120 0.63 -0.87 26.05
N GLU A 121 0.67 -1.43 27.26
CA GLU A 121 1.17 -2.78 27.51
C GLU A 121 0.43 -3.83 26.69
N LYS A 122 -0.91 -3.74 26.61
CA LYS A 122 -1.72 -4.63 25.77
C LYS A 122 -1.46 -4.45 24.29
N THR A 123 -1.33 -3.21 23.83
CA THR A 123 -1.00 -2.94 22.41
C THR A 123 0.36 -3.53 22.04
N VAL A 124 1.36 -3.39 22.90
CA VAL A 124 2.70 -3.95 22.70
C VAL A 124 2.65 -5.48 22.68
N ALA A 125 1.97 -6.08 23.66
CA ALA A 125 1.86 -7.53 23.75
C ALA A 125 1.18 -8.15 22.52
N GLU A 126 0.07 -7.57 22.05
CA GLU A 126 -0.64 -8.08 20.87
C GLU A 126 0.12 -7.84 19.58
N LYS A 127 0.82 -6.70 19.43
CA LYS A 127 1.71 -6.48 18.27
C LYS A 127 2.86 -7.47 18.24
N GLN A 128 3.47 -7.74 19.39
CA GLN A 128 4.56 -8.70 19.52
C GLN A 128 4.09 -10.11 19.16
N ARG A 129 2.94 -10.53 19.69
CA ARG A 129 2.31 -11.81 19.35
C ARG A 129 2.03 -11.93 17.84
N ARG A 130 1.48 -10.87 17.23
CA ARG A 130 1.20 -10.86 15.79
C ARG A 130 2.47 -10.99 14.96
N LEU A 131 3.56 -10.36 15.39
CA LEU A 131 4.86 -10.48 14.72
C LEU A 131 5.42 -11.90 14.80
N GLU A 132 5.30 -12.56 15.95
CA GLU A 132 5.71 -13.95 16.15
C GLU A 132 4.88 -14.92 15.29
N GLU A 133 3.56 -14.74 15.25
CA GLU A 133 2.65 -15.51 14.38
C GLU A 133 3.03 -15.36 12.89
N LEU A 134 3.30 -14.13 12.44
CA LEU A 134 3.76 -13.87 11.08
C LEU A 134 5.13 -14.49 10.82
N GLY A 135 6.05 -14.46 11.79
CA GLY A 135 7.35 -15.12 11.68
C GLY A 135 7.21 -16.63 11.48
N PHE A 136 6.29 -17.27 12.21
CA PHE A 136 5.98 -18.68 12.04
C PHE A 136 5.34 -18.97 10.67
N GLU A 137 4.38 -18.14 10.23
CA GLU A 137 3.74 -18.29 8.91
C GLU A 137 4.77 -18.13 7.78
N ILE A 138 5.67 -17.16 7.87
CA ILE A 138 6.75 -16.98 6.90
C ILE A 138 7.67 -18.21 6.88
N ALA A 139 8.07 -18.75 8.03
CA ALA A 139 8.92 -19.93 8.10
C ALA A 139 8.24 -21.16 7.46
N GLN A 140 6.95 -21.36 7.73
CA GLN A 140 6.16 -22.43 7.11
C GLN A 140 6.04 -22.24 5.59
N ARG A 141 5.67 -21.05 5.12
CA ARG A 141 5.57 -20.75 3.69
C ARG A 141 6.91 -20.89 2.99
N GLN A 142 8.02 -20.51 3.61
CA GLN A 142 9.36 -20.72 3.06
C GLN A 142 9.69 -22.20 2.91
N GLU A 143 9.34 -23.03 3.89
CA GLU A 143 9.53 -24.48 3.81
C GLU A 143 8.63 -25.12 2.75
N GLU A 144 7.38 -24.68 2.62
CA GLU A 144 6.48 -25.09 1.55
C GLU A 144 7.02 -24.67 0.17
N ILE A 145 7.55 -23.46 0.05
CA ILE A 145 8.19 -22.99 -1.19
C ILE A 145 9.45 -23.80 -1.49
N LYS A 146 10.24 -24.24 -0.51
CA LYS A 146 11.36 -25.16 -0.77
C LYS A 146 10.87 -26.51 -1.27
N LYS A 147 9.90 -27.11 -0.57
CA LYS A 147 9.31 -28.41 -0.96
C LYS A 147 8.58 -28.36 -2.31
N GLN A 148 7.93 -27.26 -2.65
CA GLN A 148 7.24 -27.06 -3.92
C GLN A 148 8.17 -26.50 -5.02
N GLY A 149 9.21 -25.77 -4.65
CA GLY A 149 10.20 -25.16 -5.53
C GLY A 149 10.98 -26.20 -6.31
N ASP A 150 11.20 -27.37 -5.71
CA ASP A 150 11.78 -28.53 -6.42
C ASP A 150 10.82 -29.18 -7.43
N SER A 151 9.50 -28.89 -7.38
CA SER A 151 8.52 -29.46 -8.35
C SER A 151 7.95 -28.44 -9.35
N ARG A 152 7.93 -27.14 -9.04
CA ARG A 152 7.37 -26.10 -9.94
C ARG A 152 8.41 -25.31 -10.74
N ILE A 153 9.67 -25.24 -10.29
CA ILE A 153 10.74 -24.69 -11.14
C ILE A 153 11.14 -25.70 -12.24
N LEU A 154 10.75 -26.98 -12.11
CA LEU A 154 11.21 -28.00 -13.03
C LEU A 154 10.47 -28.08 -14.38
N GLU A 155 9.19 -27.72 -14.54
CA GLU A 155 8.50 -27.96 -15.83
C GLU A 155 7.35 -27.00 -16.19
N ALA A 156 7.51 -25.69 -15.98
CA ALA A 156 6.69 -24.71 -16.72
C ALA A 156 7.46 -24.20 -17.95
N PHE A 157 7.99 -25.12 -18.74
CA PHE A 157 8.59 -24.78 -20.02
C PHE A 157 7.51 -24.15 -20.91
N THR A 158 7.71 -22.89 -21.33
CA THR A 158 6.73 -22.22 -22.18
C THR A 158 6.54 -23.00 -23.49
N SER A 159 5.28 -23.28 -23.84
CA SER A 159 4.92 -23.91 -25.12
C SER A 159 4.89 -22.92 -26.28
N ILE A 160 4.95 -21.61 -25.98
CA ILE A 160 4.94 -20.52 -26.96
C ILE A 160 6.09 -19.55 -26.64
N TYR A 161 6.85 -19.17 -27.65
CA TYR A 161 7.92 -18.19 -27.56
C TYR A 161 7.65 -17.00 -28.47
N VAL A 162 7.67 -15.78 -27.91
CA VAL A 162 7.55 -14.54 -28.67
C VAL A 162 8.95 -14.11 -29.14
N VAL A 163 9.16 -14.06 -30.45
CA VAL A 163 10.45 -13.68 -31.05
C VAL A 163 10.84 -12.25 -30.66
N LYS A 164 12.07 -12.07 -30.16
CA LYS A 164 12.63 -10.76 -29.80
C LYS A 164 13.60 -10.26 -30.88
N LYS A 165 13.94 -8.97 -30.81
CA LYS A 165 14.88 -8.35 -31.76
C LYS A 165 16.25 -9.05 -31.69
N GLY A 166 16.71 -9.55 -32.85
CA GLY A 166 18.01 -10.22 -32.98
C GLY A 166 17.97 -11.72 -32.70
N ASP A 167 16.80 -12.30 -32.43
CA ASP A 167 16.67 -13.75 -32.32
C ASP A 167 16.83 -14.46 -33.67
N THR A 168 17.37 -15.66 -33.61
CA THR A 168 17.47 -16.63 -34.69
C THR A 168 16.97 -17.98 -34.17
N LEU A 169 16.53 -18.89 -35.04
CA LEU A 169 16.05 -20.20 -34.58
C LEU A 169 17.09 -20.95 -33.70
N PRO A 170 18.40 -20.98 -34.05
CA PRO A 170 19.43 -21.56 -33.17
C PRO A 170 19.57 -20.83 -31.83
N SER A 171 19.50 -19.49 -31.81
CA SER A 171 19.63 -18.73 -30.57
C SER A 171 18.42 -18.91 -29.64
N ILE A 172 17.22 -19.13 -30.20
CA ILE A 172 16.02 -19.47 -29.43
C ILE A 172 16.16 -20.88 -28.82
N ALA A 173 16.58 -21.87 -29.62
CA ALA A 173 16.78 -23.23 -29.16
C ALA A 173 17.86 -23.35 -28.06
N ALA A 174 18.91 -22.53 -28.14
CA ALA A 174 20.00 -22.48 -27.16
C ALA A 174 19.59 -21.94 -25.78
N ARG A 175 18.41 -21.32 -25.63
CA ARG A 175 17.97 -20.77 -24.35
C ARG A 175 17.69 -21.90 -23.36
N HIS A 176 18.08 -21.70 -22.10
CA HIS A 176 17.84 -22.65 -21.01
C HIS A 176 16.34 -22.97 -20.82
N GLU A 177 15.48 -21.96 -21.00
CA GLU A 177 14.01 -22.09 -20.92
C GLU A 177 13.39 -22.82 -22.13
N ILE A 178 14.17 -23.09 -23.19
CA ILE A 178 13.71 -23.77 -24.41
C ILE A 178 14.30 -25.17 -24.45
N TYR A 179 15.43 -25.40 -25.12
CA TYR A 179 16.05 -26.72 -25.19
C TYR A 179 17.43 -26.77 -24.58
N ASN A 180 18.03 -25.62 -24.28
CA ASN A 180 19.43 -25.51 -23.88
C ASN A 180 20.38 -26.19 -24.88
N ASP A 181 19.98 -26.30 -26.15
CA ASP A 181 20.76 -26.85 -27.25
C ASP A 181 20.42 -26.11 -28.55
N SER A 182 21.40 -25.39 -29.09
CA SER A 182 21.23 -24.64 -30.34
C SER A 182 20.89 -25.52 -31.53
N PHE A 183 21.33 -26.79 -31.55
CA PHE A 183 21.15 -27.72 -32.67
C PHE A 183 19.74 -28.32 -32.74
N MET A 184 18.88 -28.03 -31.76
CA MET A 184 17.47 -28.44 -31.74
C MET A 184 16.54 -27.44 -32.46
N TRP A 185 17.09 -26.41 -33.11
CA TRP A 185 16.30 -25.42 -33.85
C TRP A 185 15.42 -26.00 -34.98
N PRO A 186 15.80 -27.08 -35.71
CA PRO A 186 14.93 -27.68 -36.72
C PRO A 186 13.59 -28.17 -36.17
N LEU A 187 13.51 -28.53 -34.88
CA LEU A 187 12.25 -28.92 -34.23
C LEU A 187 11.27 -27.73 -34.14
N ILE A 188 11.78 -26.56 -33.75
CA ILE A 188 11.01 -25.31 -33.73
C ILE A 188 10.53 -24.99 -35.15
N TYR A 189 11.40 -25.13 -36.15
CA TYR A 189 11.05 -24.89 -37.54
C TYR A 189 9.95 -25.86 -38.04
N LYS A 190 10.08 -27.16 -37.75
CA LYS A 190 9.10 -28.20 -38.12
C LYS A 190 7.72 -27.92 -37.51
N ALA A 191 7.66 -27.49 -36.26
CA ALA A 191 6.40 -27.18 -35.58
C ALA A 191 5.72 -25.89 -36.05
N ASN A 192 6.45 -24.99 -36.70
CA ASN A 192 5.96 -23.68 -37.16
C ASN A 192 6.09 -23.50 -38.69
N ARG A 193 6.12 -24.59 -39.46
CA ARG A 193 6.20 -24.58 -40.94
C ARG A 193 5.07 -23.80 -41.59
N ASP A 194 3.93 -23.72 -40.90
CA ASP A 194 2.77 -22.91 -41.30
C ASP A 194 3.08 -21.41 -41.28
N GLN A 195 4.00 -20.96 -40.42
CA GLN A 195 4.34 -19.55 -40.26
C GLN A 195 5.72 -19.18 -40.81
N ILE A 196 6.68 -20.11 -40.84
CA ILE A 196 8.05 -19.89 -41.29
C ILE A 196 8.26 -20.56 -42.65
N LYS A 197 8.47 -19.76 -43.69
CA LYS A 197 8.82 -20.26 -45.04
C LYS A 197 10.30 -20.58 -45.15
N ASP A 198 11.14 -19.66 -44.67
CA ASP A 198 12.59 -19.78 -44.68
C ASP A 198 13.12 -19.83 -43.24
N PRO A 199 13.87 -20.86 -42.83
CA PRO A 199 14.37 -20.98 -41.45
C PRO A 199 15.26 -19.82 -40.97
N LYS A 200 15.86 -19.08 -41.92
CA LYS A 200 16.74 -17.95 -41.62
C LYS A 200 15.98 -16.64 -41.39
N ILE A 201 14.68 -16.60 -41.66
CA ILE A 201 13.85 -15.39 -41.62
C ILE A 201 12.72 -15.60 -40.61
N ILE A 202 12.84 -14.93 -39.47
CA ILE A 202 11.80 -14.85 -38.44
C ILE A 202 11.55 -13.39 -38.08
N TYR A 203 10.32 -13.04 -37.73
CA TYR A 203 9.92 -11.67 -37.45
C TYR A 203 9.77 -11.42 -35.95
N VAL A 204 10.18 -10.24 -35.49
CA VAL A 204 10.02 -9.82 -34.09
C VAL A 204 8.53 -9.72 -33.76
N GLY A 205 8.14 -10.27 -32.60
CA GLY A 205 6.75 -10.34 -32.15
C GLY A 205 5.98 -11.55 -32.66
N GLN A 206 6.61 -12.44 -33.44
CA GLN A 206 5.99 -13.68 -33.90
C GLN A 206 5.89 -14.72 -32.76
N ASP A 207 4.75 -15.39 -32.66
CA ASP A 207 4.51 -16.46 -31.69
C ASP A 207 4.92 -17.82 -32.28
N LEU A 208 6.02 -18.39 -31.76
CA LEU A 208 6.52 -19.70 -32.17
C LEU A 208 6.12 -20.78 -31.17
N LYS A 209 5.49 -21.85 -31.67
CA LYS A 209 5.19 -23.07 -30.93
C LYS A 209 6.49 -23.84 -30.65
N ILE A 210 6.70 -24.24 -29.40
CA ILE A 210 7.88 -24.98 -28.97
C ILE A 210 7.45 -26.42 -28.66
N PRO A 211 7.74 -27.41 -29.54
CA PRO A 211 7.34 -28.79 -29.31
C PRO A 211 8.07 -29.39 -28.11
N ARG A 212 7.33 -30.16 -27.29
CA ARG A 212 7.86 -30.82 -26.07
C ARG A 212 7.70 -32.34 -26.10
N GLU A 213 6.71 -32.82 -26.83
CA GLU A 213 6.53 -34.24 -27.11
C GLU A 213 7.26 -34.58 -28.41
N MET A 214 8.47 -35.12 -28.28
CA MET A 214 9.29 -35.59 -29.40
C MET A 214 10.00 -36.88 -28.98
N THR A 215 10.50 -37.66 -29.92
CA THR A 215 11.29 -38.86 -29.61
C THR A 215 12.78 -38.54 -29.56
N MET A 216 13.56 -39.46 -28.98
CA MET A 216 15.02 -39.31 -28.94
C MET A 216 15.61 -39.30 -30.36
N GLU A 217 15.02 -40.09 -31.26
CA GLU A 217 15.40 -40.18 -32.66
C GLU A 217 15.18 -38.85 -33.39
N GLU A 218 14.06 -38.17 -33.13
CA GLU A 218 13.75 -36.86 -33.73
C GLU A 218 14.74 -35.77 -33.27
N ILE A 219 15.19 -35.83 -32.02
CA ILE A 219 16.21 -34.91 -31.51
C ILE A 219 17.55 -35.16 -32.19
N ILE A 220 17.97 -36.43 -32.32
CA ILE A 220 19.23 -36.77 -32.99
C ILE A 220 19.18 -36.35 -34.46
N GLU A 221 18.06 -36.56 -35.15
CA GLU A 221 17.89 -36.13 -36.54
C GLU A 221 17.91 -34.60 -36.67
N SER A 222 17.25 -33.88 -35.76
CA SER A 222 17.33 -32.42 -35.69
C SER A 222 18.78 -31.94 -35.55
N ARG A 223 19.57 -32.58 -34.68
CA ARG A 223 20.98 -32.21 -34.48
C ARG A 223 21.83 -32.52 -35.72
N ARG A 224 21.51 -33.60 -36.43
CA ARG A 224 22.13 -33.96 -37.72
C ARG A 224 21.81 -32.92 -38.80
N GLU A 225 20.53 -32.54 -38.95
CA GLU A 225 20.08 -31.50 -39.88
C GLU A 225 20.72 -30.14 -39.59
N ALA A 226 20.93 -29.82 -38.31
CA ALA A 226 21.58 -28.58 -37.88
C ALA A 226 23.11 -28.59 -38.06
N GLY A 227 23.71 -29.72 -38.45
CA GLY A 227 25.17 -29.85 -38.64
C GLY A 227 25.96 -29.97 -37.35
N ALA A 228 25.40 -30.58 -36.29
CA ALA A 228 26.12 -30.83 -35.05
C ALA A 228 27.31 -31.79 -35.29
N PRO A 229 28.48 -31.55 -34.69
CA PRO A 229 29.67 -32.40 -34.88
C PRO A 229 29.45 -33.83 -34.36
N GLU A 230 28.64 -34.00 -33.32
CA GLU A 230 28.29 -35.29 -32.72
C GLU A 230 26.79 -35.36 -32.39
N PRO A 231 25.91 -35.67 -33.37
CA PRO A 231 24.45 -35.62 -33.20
C PRO A 231 23.90 -36.55 -32.10
N GLU A 232 24.61 -37.63 -31.78
CA GLU A 232 24.21 -38.63 -30.78
C GLU A 232 24.56 -38.22 -29.34
N LYS A 233 25.58 -37.38 -29.15
CA LYS A 233 26.02 -36.94 -27.81
C LYS A 233 25.26 -35.70 -27.37
N ILE A 234 24.06 -35.89 -26.80
CA ILE A 234 23.22 -34.79 -26.29
C ILE A 234 23.83 -34.23 -24.99
N PRO A 235 23.95 -32.90 -24.83
CA PRO A 235 24.40 -32.30 -23.58
C PRO A 235 23.51 -32.74 -22.41
N LYS A 236 24.11 -32.99 -21.24
CA LYS A 236 23.36 -33.44 -20.05
C LYS A 236 22.32 -32.42 -19.57
N ASP A 237 22.58 -31.15 -19.82
CA ASP A 237 21.71 -30.04 -19.44
C ASP A 237 20.68 -29.68 -20.52
N ALA A 238 20.67 -30.40 -21.66
CA ALA A 238 19.71 -30.19 -22.72
C ALA A 238 18.36 -30.83 -22.38
N TYR A 239 17.29 -30.26 -22.91
CA TYR A 239 15.94 -30.79 -22.74
C TYR A 239 15.81 -32.15 -23.43
N ILE A 240 15.42 -33.17 -22.66
CA ILE A 240 15.12 -34.51 -23.16
C ILE A 240 13.66 -34.84 -22.76
N PRO A 241 12.83 -35.31 -23.69
CA PRO A 241 11.45 -35.69 -23.42
C PRO A 241 11.41 -36.81 -22.37
N ARG A 242 10.46 -36.72 -21.43
CA ARG A 242 10.23 -37.80 -20.46
C ARG A 242 9.74 -39.04 -21.22
N LYS A 243 10.42 -40.18 -21.03
CA LYS A 243 9.94 -41.47 -21.55
C LYS A 243 8.55 -41.74 -20.95
N LYS A 244 7.53 -41.83 -21.81
CA LYS A 244 6.22 -42.39 -21.44
C LYS A 244 6.33 -43.90 -21.27
#